data_AF-G0HBV5-F1
#
_entry.id   AF-G0HBV5-F1
#
_cell.length_a   1.000
_cell.length_b   1.000
_cell.length_c   1.000
_cell.angle_alpha   90.00
_cell.angle_beta   90.00
_cell.angle_gamma   90.00
#
_symmetry.space_group_name_H-M   'P 1'
#
loop_
_entity.id
_entity.type
_entity.pdbx_description
1 polymer ?
#
loop_
_entity_poly.entity_id
_entity_poly.type
_entity_poly.pdbx_seq_one_letter_code
_entity_poly.pdbx_strand_id
1 'polypeptide(L)'
;MNEAICNFFATDPEEGWIELVDDGIDLTDRDRETVSGEYAGMSRRLRRAPTGNEFVGKSTLGIWVMLLDRGDSGPGRGSLNYHTQIWGRYLNEAFPLYGRSREDRVRGRARVALLERVRQFSVIRNRVAHHNPMFRKDVPRAVENMAQILAYIDGEASTHLLDNEMATTAASPETRRRFLDGEWHL
;
A
#
# COMPACT_ATOMS: atom_id res chain seq x y z
N MET A 1 -1.06 -0.40 12.91
CA MET A 1 -1.83 -1.01 11.81
C MET A 1 -2.29 -2.43 12.17
N ASN A 2 -1.37 -3.34 12.54
CA ASN A 2 -1.78 -4.69 12.94
C ASN A 2 -2.58 -4.74 14.24
N GLU A 3 -2.16 -4.03 15.31
CA GLU A 3 -2.92 -3.99 16.58
C GLU A 3 -4.35 -3.44 16.43
N ALA A 4 -4.57 -2.44 15.58
CA ALA A 4 -5.89 -1.86 15.34
C ALA A 4 -6.84 -2.87 14.67
N ILE A 5 -6.32 -3.57 13.66
CA ILE A 5 -7.02 -4.66 12.96
C ILE A 5 -7.28 -5.82 13.94
N CYS A 6 -6.26 -6.30 14.67
CA CYS A 6 -6.39 -7.44 15.59
C CYS A 6 -7.30 -7.15 16.81
N ASN A 7 -7.22 -5.95 17.40
CA ASN A 7 -8.09 -5.54 18.50
C ASN A 7 -9.56 -5.47 18.09
N PHE A 8 -9.84 -5.08 16.83
CA PHE A 8 -11.21 -4.99 16.33
C PHE A 8 -11.85 -6.37 16.08
N PHE A 9 -11.06 -7.36 15.65
CA PHE A 9 -11.54 -8.73 15.43
C PHE A 9 -11.52 -9.62 16.67
N ALA A 10 -10.97 -9.14 17.78
CA ALA A 10 -10.69 -9.96 18.95
C ALA A 10 -9.87 -11.23 18.62
N THR A 11 -9.00 -11.13 17.61
CA THR A 11 -8.06 -12.19 17.25
C THR A 11 -6.64 -11.81 17.66
N ASP A 12 -5.86 -12.81 18.05
CA ASP A 12 -4.45 -12.64 18.39
C ASP A 12 -3.67 -12.01 17.21
N PRO A 13 -2.83 -10.98 17.44
CA PRO A 13 -1.86 -10.47 16.46
C PRO A 13 -0.99 -11.53 15.78
N GLU A 14 -0.84 -12.71 16.41
CA GLU A 14 -0.18 -13.88 15.87
C GLU A 14 -1.02 -14.66 14.84
N GLU A 15 -2.37 -14.64 14.90
CA GLU A 15 -3.23 -15.52 14.09
C GLU A 15 -4.21 -14.77 13.15
N GLY A 16 -4.49 -13.48 13.41
CA GLY A 16 -5.67 -12.77 12.88
C GLY A 16 -5.82 -12.63 11.38
N TRP A 17 -4.74 -12.61 10.60
CA TRP A 17 -4.87 -12.42 9.14
C TRP A 17 -5.31 -13.70 8.40
N ILE A 18 -5.07 -14.88 8.97
CA ILE A 18 -5.45 -16.16 8.35
C ILE A 18 -6.95 -16.39 8.49
N GLU A 19 -7.47 -16.22 9.70
CA GLU A 19 -8.91 -16.30 9.98
C GLU A 19 -9.70 -15.26 9.18
N LEU A 20 -9.12 -14.09 8.92
CA LEU A 20 -9.71 -13.06 8.09
C LEU A 20 -9.83 -13.43 6.61
N VAL A 21 -8.83 -14.11 6.05
CA VAL A 21 -8.85 -14.52 4.64
C VAL A 21 -9.72 -15.74 4.44
N ASP A 22 -9.71 -16.65 5.42
CA ASP A 22 -10.46 -17.89 5.32
C ASP A 22 -11.96 -17.66 5.62
N ASP A 23 -12.33 -16.91 6.66
CA ASP A 23 -13.73 -16.76 7.10
C ASP A 23 -14.21 -15.31 7.35
N GLY A 24 -13.32 -14.31 7.46
CA GLY A 24 -13.69 -12.93 7.86
C GLY A 24 -13.92 -11.92 6.73
N ILE A 25 -13.40 -12.18 5.53
CA ILE A 25 -13.44 -11.29 4.36
C ILE A 25 -13.84 -12.10 3.13
N ASP A 26 -14.98 -11.74 2.55
CA ASP A 26 -15.41 -12.27 1.26
C ASP A 26 -14.51 -11.71 0.15
N LEU A 27 -13.60 -12.55 -0.36
CA LEU A 27 -12.73 -12.27 -1.51
C LEU A 27 -13.27 -12.93 -2.78
N THR A 28 -12.98 -12.33 -3.94
CA THR A 28 -13.17 -13.03 -5.23
C THR A 28 -12.25 -14.24 -5.30
N ASP A 29 -12.62 -15.28 -6.08
CA ASP A 29 -11.80 -16.49 -6.21
C ASP A 29 -10.36 -16.18 -6.61
N ARG A 30 -10.18 -15.22 -7.52
CA ARG A 30 -8.88 -14.75 -8.00
C ARG A 30 -8.07 -14.08 -6.89
N ASP A 31 -8.71 -13.19 -6.12
CA ASP A 31 -8.02 -12.45 -5.07
C ASP A 31 -7.69 -13.39 -3.90
N ARG A 32 -8.57 -14.35 -3.60
CA ARG A 32 -8.32 -15.44 -2.65
C ARG A 32 -7.10 -16.25 -3.07
N GLU A 33 -7.03 -16.71 -4.32
CA GLU A 33 -5.88 -17.44 -4.84
C GLU A 33 -4.58 -16.64 -4.71
N THR A 34 -4.64 -15.33 -4.98
CA THR A 34 -3.49 -14.43 -4.86
C THR A 34 -2.99 -14.33 -3.41
N VAL A 35 -3.90 -14.14 -2.45
CA VAL A 35 -3.58 -14.04 -1.02
C VAL A 35 -3.08 -15.38 -0.49
N SER A 36 -3.76 -16.48 -0.79
CA SER A 36 -3.34 -17.82 -0.38
C SER A 36 -1.96 -18.19 -0.97
N GLY A 37 -1.68 -17.78 -2.21
CA GLY A 37 -0.38 -17.98 -2.86
C GLY A 37 0.75 -17.22 -2.16
N GLU A 38 0.53 -15.95 -1.79
CA GLU A 38 1.49 -15.15 -1.02
C GLU A 38 1.74 -15.76 0.35
N TYR A 39 0.67 -16.16 1.03
CA TYR A 39 0.73 -16.79 2.35
C TYR A 39 1.50 -18.12 2.31
N ALA A 40 1.22 -18.98 1.33
CA ALA A 40 1.94 -20.23 1.11
C ALA A 40 3.41 -19.99 0.74
N GLY A 41 3.71 -18.95 -0.03
CA GLY A 41 5.07 -18.50 -0.33
C GLY A 41 5.83 -18.07 0.92
N MET A 42 5.19 -17.29 1.77
CA MET A 42 5.77 -16.83 3.03
C MET A 42 6.00 -17.98 4.01
N SER A 43 5.00 -18.86 4.18
CA SER A 43 5.10 -20.06 5.01
C SER A 43 6.31 -20.92 4.64
N ARG A 44 6.54 -21.13 3.33
CA ARG A 44 7.72 -21.86 2.85
C ARG A 44 9.04 -21.18 3.18
N ARG A 45 9.11 -19.85 3.09
CA ARG A 45 10.32 -19.07 3.42
C ARG A 45 10.62 -19.10 4.92
N LEU A 46 9.60 -19.01 5.76
CA LEU A 46 9.72 -19.00 7.22
C LEU A 46 9.82 -20.42 7.82
N ARG A 47 9.48 -21.46 7.04
CA ARG A 47 9.39 -22.86 7.50
C ARG A 47 8.39 -23.07 8.64
N ARG A 48 7.40 -22.18 8.75
CA ARG A 48 6.24 -22.23 9.65
C ARG A 48 5.14 -21.31 9.13
N ALA A 49 3.93 -21.41 9.68
CA ALA A 49 2.89 -20.42 9.44
C ALA A 49 3.40 -19.01 9.84
N PRO A 50 3.30 -17.99 8.96
CA PRO A 50 3.57 -16.61 9.32
C PRO A 50 2.52 -16.11 10.30
N THR A 51 2.95 -15.27 11.23
CA THR A 51 2.00 -14.53 12.08
C THR A 51 1.25 -13.47 11.30
N GLY A 52 0.14 -12.96 11.82
CA GLY A 52 -0.58 -11.83 11.21
C GLY A 52 0.31 -10.61 10.98
N ASN A 53 1.11 -10.23 11.99
CA ASN A 53 2.13 -9.18 11.88
C ASN A 53 3.12 -9.43 10.74
N GLU A 54 3.60 -10.66 10.61
CA GLU A 54 4.56 -11.02 9.56
C GLU A 54 3.94 -11.02 8.18
N PHE A 55 2.71 -11.49 8.04
CA PHE A 55 1.99 -11.41 6.78
C PHE A 55 1.84 -9.94 6.39
N VAL A 56 1.29 -9.11 7.27
CA VAL A 56 1.09 -7.67 7.00
C VAL A 56 2.40 -6.98 6.62
N GLY A 57 3.46 -7.20 7.40
CA GLY A 57 4.75 -6.52 7.21
C GLY A 57 5.58 -7.05 6.04
N LYS A 58 5.40 -8.32 5.63
CA LYS A 58 6.22 -8.96 4.59
C LYS A 58 5.48 -9.19 3.28
N SER A 59 4.16 -9.01 3.24
CA SER A 59 3.37 -9.09 2.01
C SER A 59 3.76 -8.01 1.02
N THR A 60 3.68 -8.34 -0.27
CA THR A 60 3.94 -7.33 -1.30
C THR A 60 2.92 -6.19 -1.27
N LEU A 61 3.36 -5.00 -1.67
CA LEU A 61 2.48 -3.85 -1.93
C LEU A 61 1.33 -4.17 -2.91
N GLY A 62 1.52 -5.16 -3.79
CA GLY A 62 0.48 -5.62 -4.72
C GLY A 62 -0.76 -6.18 -4.02
N ILE A 63 -0.58 -6.93 -2.93
CA ILE A 63 -1.68 -7.45 -2.10
C ILE A 63 -2.50 -6.28 -1.53
N TRP A 64 -1.81 -5.28 -0.99
CA TRP A 64 -2.46 -4.10 -0.42
C TRP A 64 -3.22 -3.29 -1.48
N VAL A 65 -2.63 -3.07 -2.65
CA VAL A 65 -3.31 -2.40 -3.77
C VAL A 65 -4.58 -3.14 -4.20
N MET A 66 -4.53 -4.47 -4.24
CA MET A 66 -5.68 -5.32 -4.59
C MET A 66 -6.81 -5.18 -3.57
N LEU A 67 -6.52 -5.25 -2.26
CA LEU A 67 -7.52 -5.11 -1.19
C LEU A 67 -8.11 -3.70 -1.12
N LEU A 68 -7.35 -2.69 -1.55
CA LEU A 68 -7.83 -1.31 -1.70
C LEU A 68 -8.70 -1.11 -2.95
N ASP A 69 -8.80 -2.08 -3.86
CA ASP A 69 -9.66 -2.02 -5.04
C ASP A 69 -11.11 -2.40 -4.73
N ARG A 70 -12.04 -2.23 -5.67
CA ARG A 70 -13.48 -2.43 -5.43
C ARG A 70 -13.89 -3.87 -5.14
N GLY A 71 -13.03 -4.85 -5.39
CA GLY A 71 -13.45 -6.26 -5.44
C GLY A 71 -14.49 -6.45 -6.55
N ASP A 72 -15.56 -7.17 -6.25
CA ASP A 72 -16.72 -7.29 -7.14
C ASP A 72 -17.96 -6.64 -6.53
N SER A 73 -18.29 -5.45 -7.01
CA SER A 73 -19.43 -4.66 -6.52
C SER A 73 -20.67 -4.77 -7.43
N GLY A 74 -20.79 -5.85 -8.21
CA GLY A 74 -21.96 -6.09 -9.07
C GLY A 74 -23.27 -6.32 -8.29
N PRO A 75 -24.45 -6.17 -8.93
CA PRO A 75 -25.73 -6.50 -8.31
C PRO A 75 -25.74 -7.94 -7.76
N GLY A 76 -26.11 -8.10 -6.49
CA GLY A 76 -26.11 -9.40 -5.81
C GLY A 76 -24.75 -9.86 -5.26
N ARG A 77 -23.68 -9.08 -5.44
CA ARG A 77 -22.31 -9.39 -4.97
C ARG A 77 -21.84 -8.45 -3.84
N GLY A 78 -22.77 -7.94 -3.03
CA GLY A 78 -22.48 -6.94 -1.98
C GLY A 78 -21.48 -7.39 -0.91
N SER A 79 -21.32 -8.70 -0.70
CA SER A 79 -20.25 -9.30 0.12
C SER A 79 -18.86 -9.07 -0.47
N LEU A 80 -18.72 -9.10 -1.79
CA LEU A 80 -17.44 -8.88 -2.48
C LEU A 80 -17.10 -7.39 -2.66
N ASN A 81 -17.92 -6.50 -2.09
CA ASN A 81 -17.64 -5.08 -2.07
C ASN A 81 -16.59 -4.76 -1.01
N TYR A 82 -15.32 -4.73 -1.44
CA TYR A 82 -14.19 -4.46 -0.55
C TYR A 82 -14.25 -3.06 0.06
N HIS A 83 -15.00 -2.12 -0.53
CA HIS A 83 -15.20 -0.83 0.12
C HIS A 83 -15.94 -0.97 1.44
N THR A 84 -17.05 -1.70 1.46
CA THR A 84 -17.86 -1.86 2.67
C THR A 84 -17.30 -2.92 3.59
N GLN A 85 -16.78 -4.02 3.04
CA GLN A 85 -16.31 -5.14 3.86
C GLN A 85 -14.89 -4.96 4.37
N ILE A 86 -13.98 -4.36 3.59
CA ILE A 86 -12.56 -4.28 3.97
C ILE A 86 -12.20 -2.85 4.40
N TRP A 87 -12.47 -1.87 3.53
CA TRP A 87 -12.07 -0.48 3.77
C TRP A 87 -12.84 0.15 4.92
N GLY A 88 -14.18 0.14 4.83
CA GLY A 88 -15.07 0.78 5.78
C GLY A 88 -14.99 0.17 7.16
N ARG A 89 -14.70 -1.13 7.27
CA ARG A 89 -14.61 -1.82 8.55
C ARG A 89 -13.21 -1.86 9.15
N TYR A 90 -12.16 -2.02 8.33
CA TYR A 90 -10.83 -2.40 8.86
C TYR A 90 -9.71 -1.45 8.41
N LEU A 91 -9.60 -1.16 7.12
CA LEU A 91 -8.43 -0.40 6.61
C LEU A 91 -8.52 1.10 6.87
N ASN A 92 -9.69 1.65 7.17
CA ASN A 92 -9.80 3.09 7.45
C ASN A 92 -8.91 3.51 8.64
N GLU A 93 -8.70 2.64 9.63
CA GLU A 93 -7.93 2.93 10.83
C GLU A 93 -6.43 3.02 10.57
N ALA A 94 -5.96 2.38 9.49
CA ALA A 94 -4.59 2.50 9.00
C ALA A 94 -4.27 3.90 8.45
N PHE A 95 -5.30 4.69 8.14
CA PHE A 95 -5.21 6.03 7.59
C PHE A 95 -5.99 7.02 8.47
N PRO A 96 -5.57 7.28 9.71
CA PRO A 96 -6.35 8.06 10.69
C PRO A 96 -6.57 9.52 10.30
N LEU A 97 -5.74 10.04 9.38
CA LEU A 97 -5.83 11.41 8.88
C LEU A 97 -6.66 11.50 7.59
N TYR A 98 -7.03 10.37 7.02
CA TYR A 98 -7.83 10.28 5.81
C TYR A 98 -9.32 10.54 6.09
N GLY A 99 -10.00 11.31 5.23
CA GLY A 99 -11.41 11.68 5.45
C GLY A 99 -11.62 12.86 6.42
N ARG A 100 -10.54 13.53 6.87
CA ARG A 100 -10.61 14.74 7.69
C ARG A 100 -10.88 16.01 6.88
N SER A 101 -10.50 16.03 5.60
CA SER A 101 -10.80 17.18 4.73
C SER A 101 -12.27 17.19 4.28
N ARG A 102 -12.83 18.39 4.06
CA ARG A 102 -14.20 18.56 3.57
C ARG A 102 -14.38 17.97 2.17
N GLU A 103 -13.32 17.92 1.36
CA GLU A 103 -13.31 17.30 0.03
C GLU A 103 -13.36 15.77 0.10
N ASP A 104 -12.68 15.17 1.08
CA ASP A 104 -12.68 13.71 1.25
C ASP A 104 -14.02 13.16 1.77
N ARG A 105 -14.77 13.97 2.52
CA ARG A 105 -16.08 13.62 3.07
C ARG A 105 -17.19 13.61 2.02
N VAL A 106 -17.00 14.28 0.87
CA VAL A 106 -18.01 14.41 -0.17
C VAL A 106 -17.90 13.27 -1.19
N ARG A 107 -18.55 12.15 -0.86
CA ARG A 107 -18.75 10.93 -1.69
C ARG A 107 -17.48 10.10 -1.80
N GLY A 108 -17.60 8.78 -1.99
CA GLY A 108 -16.51 7.77 -2.04
C GLY A 108 -15.37 7.97 -3.07
N ARG A 109 -15.14 9.19 -3.56
CA ARG A 109 -14.04 9.65 -4.40
C ARG A 109 -12.71 9.74 -3.65
N ALA A 110 -12.71 10.00 -2.34
CA ALA A 110 -11.49 10.01 -1.55
C ALA A 110 -10.72 8.69 -1.67
N ARG A 111 -11.43 7.54 -1.69
CA ARG A 111 -10.78 6.22 -1.68
C ARG A 111 -10.22 5.91 -3.04
N VAL A 112 -10.97 6.28 -4.07
CA VAL A 112 -10.49 6.22 -5.44
C VAL A 112 -9.21 7.05 -5.58
N ALA A 113 -9.14 8.22 -4.94
CA ALA A 113 -7.96 9.05 -4.94
C ALA A 113 -6.77 8.41 -4.18
N LEU A 114 -6.98 7.79 -3.02
CA LEU A 114 -5.93 7.04 -2.32
C LEU A 114 -5.48 5.81 -3.09
N LEU A 115 -6.42 4.99 -3.57
CA LEU A 115 -6.15 3.81 -4.38
C LEU A 115 -5.32 4.16 -5.61
N GLU A 116 -5.70 5.22 -6.32
CA GLU A 116 -4.98 5.69 -7.51
C GLU A 116 -3.56 6.12 -7.17
N ARG A 117 -3.36 6.80 -6.03
CA ARG A 117 -2.04 7.20 -5.53
C ARG A 117 -1.17 5.99 -5.20
N VAL A 118 -1.71 5.02 -4.45
CA VAL A 118 -0.99 3.79 -4.08
C VAL A 118 -0.68 2.95 -5.32
N ARG A 119 -1.57 2.89 -6.32
CA ARG A 119 -1.31 2.25 -7.61
C ARG A 119 -0.15 2.90 -8.36
N GLN A 120 -0.16 4.23 -8.46
CA GLN A 120 0.92 4.98 -9.11
C GLN A 120 2.27 4.76 -8.40
N PHE A 121 2.27 4.76 -7.07
CA PHE A 121 3.45 4.43 -6.27
C PHE A 121 3.94 3.00 -6.54
N SER A 122 3.04 2.01 -6.56
CA SER A 122 3.38 0.60 -6.82
C SER A 122 4.06 0.41 -8.19
N VAL A 123 3.57 1.09 -9.23
CA VAL A 123 4.20 1.08 -10.57
C VAL A 123 5.63 1.61 -10.53
N ILE A 124 5.86 2.71 -9.80
CA ILE A 124 7.19 3.34 -9.70
C ILE A 124 8.12 2.44 -8.90
N ARG A 125 7.69 1.96 -7.73
CA ARG A 125 8.46 1.05 -6.87
C ARG A 125 8.86 -0.22 -7.62
N ASN A 126 7.94 -0.83 -8.38
CA ASN A 126 8.25 -2.02 -9.18
C ASN A 126 9.27 -1.72 -10.28
N ARG A 127 9.18 -0.56 -10.95
CA ARG A 127 10.20 -0.18 -11.94
C ARG A 127 11.58 0.01 -11.32
N VAL A 128 11.66 0.71 -10.19
CA VAL A 128 12.91 0.91 -9.46
C VAL A 128 13.50 -0.44 -9.03
N ALA A 129 12.69 -1.34 -8.47
CA ALA A 129 13.11 -2.67 -8.04
C ALA A 129 13.60 -3.56 -9.19
N HIS A 130 13.00 -3.43 -10.39
CA HIS A 130 13.42 -4.14 -11.58
C HIS A 130 14.51 -3.41 -12.39
N HIS A 131 15.08 -2.33 -11.85
CA HIS A 131 16.04 -1.47 -12.54
C HIS A 131 15.57 -1.01 -13.94
N ASN A 132 14.25 -0.89 -14.11
CA ASN A 132 13.64 -0.49 -15.37
C ASN A 132 13.84 1.01 -15.61
N PRO A 133 14.06 1.45 -16.85
CA PRO A 133 14.22 2.86 -17.15
C PRO A 133 12.98 3.69 -16.77
N MET A 134 13.22 4.86 -16.18
CA MET A 134 12.20 5.84 -15.77
C MET A 134 12.04 7.00 -16.76
N PHE A 135 12.51 6.84 -18.00
CA PHE A 135 12.47 7.89 -19.02
C PHE A 135 11.06 8.51 -19.12
N ARG A 136 10.98 9.85 -19.01
CA ARG A 136 9.75 10.67 -19.06
C ARG A 136 8.79 10.54 -17.86
N LYS A 137 9.21 9.99 -16.72
CA LYS A 137 8.42 10.06 -15.49
C LYS A 137 8.71 11.34 -14.72
N ASP A 138 7.64 11.96 -14.25
CA ASP A 138 7.67 13.13 -13.39
C ASP A 138 8.02 12.69 -11.97
N VAL A 139 9.34 12.69 -11.67
CA VAL A 139 9.88 12.29 -10.37
C VAL A 139 9.36 13.20 -9.25
N PRO A 140 9.33 14.54 -9.39
CA PRO A 140 8.68 15.41 -8.40
C PRO A 140 7.25 15.00 -8.07
N ARG A 141 6.43 14.72 -9.09
CA ARG A 141 5.05 14.25 -8.85
C ARG A 141 4.98 12.90 -8.14
N ALA A 142 5.97 12.03 -8.35
CA ALA A 142 6.07 10.77 -7.63
C ALA A 142 6.37 10.97 -6.14
N VAL A 143 7.27 11.91 -5.82
CA VAL A 143 7.62 12.31 -4.46
C VAL A 143 6.41 12.93 -3.76
N GLU A 144 5.74 13.88 -4.39
CA GLU A 144 4.50 14.46 -3.87
C GLU A 144 3.43 13.40 -3.61
N ASN A 145 3.32 12.42 -4.52
CA ASN A 145 2.40 11.30 -4.35
C ASN A 145 2.74 10.45 -3.11
N MET A 146 4.03 10.16 -2.88
CA MET A 146 4.49 9.44 -1.68
C MET A 146 4.22 10.25 -0.41
N ALA A 147 4.53 11.55 -0.42
CA ALA A 147 4.26 12.45 0.69
C ALA A 147 2.76 12.53 1.02
N GLN A 148 1.89 12.59 0.01
CA GLN A 148 0.43 12.58 0.21
C GLN A 148 -0.08 11.25 0.80
N ILE A 149 0.47 10.11 0.38
CA ILE A 149 0.14 8.82 0.99
C ILE A 149 0.56 8.81 2.47
N LEU A 150 1.78 9.27 2.78
CA LEU A 150 2.27 9.38 4.15
C LEU A 150 1.41 10.34 4.98
N ALA A 151 0.97 11.46 4.42
CA ALA A 151 0.15 12.43 5.13
C ALA A 151 -1.20 11.87 5.60
N TYR A 152 -1.70 10.80 4.96
CA TYR A 152 -2.90 10.09 5.41
C TYR A 152 -2.65 9.17 6.62
N ILE A 153 -1.39 8.82 6.87
CA ILE A 153 -0.94 7.96 7.95
C ILE A 153 -0.39 8.81 9.11
N ASP A 154 0.61 9.65 8.80
CA ASP A 154 1.36 10.48 9.72
C ASP A 154 1.79 11.79 9.00
N GLY A 155 1.27 12.92 9.48
CA GLY A 155 1.56 14.23 8.91
C GLY A 155 3.01 14.67 9.14
N GLU A 156 3.61 14.32 10.27
CA GLU A 156 4.99 14.69 10.60
C GLU A 156 5.98 13.92 9.72
N ALA A 157 5.74 12.62 9.52
CA ALA A 157 6.54 11.81 8.60
C ALA A 157 6.46 12.32 7.15
N SER A 158 5.29 12.82 6.73
CA SER A 158 5.11 13.46 5.42
C SER A 158 5.93 14.74 5.27
N THR A 159 5.88 15.62 6.28
CA THR A 159 6.69 16.85 6.30
C THR A 159 8.18 16.52 6.31
N HIS A 160 8.61 15.56 7.13
CA HIS A 160 9.99 15.12 7.17
C HIS A 160 10.46 14.58 5.81
N LEU A 161 9.64 13.80 5.11
CA LEU A 161 9.95 13.35 3.75
C LEU A 161 10.17 14.55 2.83
N LEU A 162 9.23 15.49 2.77
CA LEU A 162 9.32 16.66 1.89
C LEU A 162 10.54 17.55 2.20
N ASP A 163 10.88 17.71 3.48
CA ASP A 163 12.02 18.51 3.92
C ASP A 163 13.38 17.86 3.63
N ASN A 164 13.41 16.52 3.45
CA ASN A 164 14.65 15.74 3.28
C ASN A 164 14.73 15.03 1.91
N GLU A 165 13.78 15.24 1.02
CA GLU A 165 13.75 14.66 -0.32
C GLU A 165 14.81 15.31 -1.22
N MET A 166 15.87 14.55 -1.50
CA MET A 166 16.88 14.90 -2.51
C MET A 166 16.60 14.18 -3.84
N ALA A 167 15.43 14.39 -4.42
CA ALA A 167 15.11 13.84 -5.74
C ALA A 167 15.73 14.72 -6.85
N THR A 168 16.91 14.35 -7.33
CA THR A 168 17.55 15.01 -8.48
C THR A 168 17.38 14.21 -9.78
N THR A 169 17.15 14.91 -10.89
CA THR A 169 17.17 14.27 -12.20
C THR A 169 18.60 14.18 -12.69
N ALA A 170 19.18 12.98 -12.73
CA ALA A 170 20.43 12.73 -13.45
C ALA A 170 20.17 12.74 -14.97
N ALA A 171 19.88 13.93 -15.51
CA ALA A 171 19.44 14.12 -16.89
C ALA A 171 20.56 13.94 -17.92
N SER A 172 21.84 14.04 -17.51
CA SER A 172 22.99 13.85 -18.41
C SER A 172 23.85 12.65 -17.99
N PRO A 173 24.56 12.01 -18.96
CA PRO A 173 25.55 10.97 -18.66
C PRO A 173 26.61 11.40 -17.65
N GLU A 174 26.99 12.69 -17.65
CA GLU A 174 27.92 13.27 -16.68
C GLU A 174 27.34 13.37 -15.27
N THR A 175 26.09 13.81 -15.11
CA THR A 175 25.43 13.84 -13.79
C THR A 175 25.27 12.44 -13.22
N ARG A 176 24.97 11.45 -14.08
CA ARG A 176 24.87 10.04 -13.71
C ARG A 176 26.23 9.47 -13.26
N ARG A 177 27.30 9.82 -13.97
CA ARG A 177 28.66 9.40 -13.64
C ARG A 177 29.13 9.98 -12.30
N ARG A 178 28.96 11.29 -12.09
CA ARG A 178 29.30 11.96 -10.82
C ARG A 178 28.52 11.40 -9.63
N PHE A 179 27.26 11.00 -9.83
CA PHE A 179 26.46 10.35 -8.78
C PHE A 179 26.97 8.94 -8.45
N LEU A 180 27.29 8.13 -9.47
CA LEU A 180 27.80 6.76 -9.28
C LEU A 180 29.23 6.73 -8.72
N ASP A 181 30.04 7.75 -9.02
CA ASP A 181 31.43 7.89 -8.58
C ASP A 181 31.54 8.56 -7.19
N GLY A 182 30.42 8.91 -6.55
CA GLY A 182 30.39 9.50 -5.20
C GLY A 182 30.84 10.98 -5.13
N GLU A 183 30.96 11.66 -6.27
CA GLU A 183 31.45 13.04 -6.40
C GLU A 183 30.35 14.09 -6.23
N TRP A 184 29.22 13.72 -5.64
CA TRP A 184 28.18 14.66 -5.25
C TRP A 184 28.54 15.27 -3.89
N HIS A 185 29.08 16.48 -3.93
CA HIS A 185 29.32 17.30 -2.74
C HIS A 185 28.17 18.31 -2.58
N LEU A 186 27.59 18.34 -1.37
CA LEU A 186 26.62 19.33 -0.90
C LEU A 186 27.21 20.74 -0.85
#